data_AF-A0A7Y4SH02-F1
#
_entry.id   AF-A0A7Y4SH02-F1
#
_cell.length_a   1.000
_cell.length_b   1.000
_cell.length_c   1.000
_cell.angle_alpha   90.00
_cell.angle_beta   90.00
_cell.angle_gamma   90.00
#
_symmetry.space_group_name_H-M   'P 1'
#
loop_
_entity.id
_entity.type
_entity.pdbx_description
1 polymer ?
#
loop_
_entity_poly.entity_id
_entity_poly.type
_entity_poly.pdbx_seq_one_letter_code
_entity_poly.pdbx_strand_id
1 'polypeptide(L)' 'MRSPLAASPQAIELPDGMRDRILRKAFELWQERGYRDGHDLEDWLDAEAIVMEEIHEARE' A
#
# COMPACT_ATOMS: atom_id res chain seq x y z
N MET A 1 -5.94 27.80 1.11
CA MET A 1 -4.69 27.16 0.67
C MET A 1 -4.77 25.69 1.04
N ARG A 2 -5.05 24.80 0.07
CA ARG A 2 -5.04 23.36 0.28
C ARG A 2 -3.63 22.89 -0.04
N SER A 3 -2.89 22.43 0.97
CA SER A 3 -1.57 21.83 0.77
C SER A 3 -1.71 20.68 -0.25
N PRO A 4 -0.87 20.63 -1.30
CA PRO A 4 -0.91 19.56 -2.27
C PRO A 4 -0.41 18.32 -1.54
N LEU A 5 -1.31 17.39 -1.27
CA LEU A 5 -0.95 16.05 -0.85
C LEU A 5 0.05 15.52 -1.88
N ALA A 6 1.27 15.30 -1.42
CA ALA A 6 2.25 14.48 -2.10
C ALA A 6 1.64 13.08 -2.26
N ALA A 7 0.95 12.85 -3.36
CA ALA A 7 0.57 11.53 -3.83
C ALA A 7 0.89 11.52 -5.32
N SER A 8 2.06 10.95 -5.59
CA SER A 8 2.85 11.00 -6.81
C SER A 8 2.11 10.57 -8.10
N PRO A 9 2.58 11.03 -9.28
CA PRO A 9 1.88 10.95 -10.58
C PRO A 9 1.98 9.58 -11.28
N GLN A 10 1.95 8.48 -10.54
CA GLN A 10 1.98 7.13 -11.10
C GLN A 10 0.88 6.30 -10.46
N ALA A 11 -0.36 6.67 -10.77
CA ALA A 11 -1.48 5.75 -10.61
C ALA A 11 -1.30 4.64 -11.65
N ILE A 12 -0.51 3.62 -11.28
CA ILE A 12 -0.64 2.29 -11.88
C ILE A 12 -2.13 1.96 -11.75
N GLU A 13 -2.83 1.83 -12.88
CA GLU A 13 -4.28 1.56 -12.94
C GLU A 13 -4.55 0.12 -12.44
N LEU A 14 -4.40 -0.06 -11.13
CA LEU A 14 -4.82 -1.26 -10.43
C LEU A 14 -6.36 -1.24 -10.34
N PRO A 15 -7.02 -2.41 -10.42
CA PRO A 15 -8.47 -2.51 -10.31
C PRO A 15 -9.00 -1.75 -9.09
N ASP A 16 -10.09 -1.00 -9.27
CA ASP A 16 -10.72 -0.22 -8.20
C ASP A 16 -10.95 -1.09 -6.95
N GLY A 17 -10.27 -0.74 -5.85
CA GLY A 17 -10.32 -1.45 -4.57
C GLY A 17 -9.06 -2.27 -4.22
N MET A 18 -8.27 -2.71 -5.20
CA MET A 18 -6.98 -3.38 -4.92
C MET A 18 -5.97 -2.39 -4.34
N ARG A 19 -5.95 -1.18 -4.89
CA ARG A 19 -5.08 -0.09 -4.40
C ARG A 19 -5.40 0.32 -2.96
N ASP A 20 -6.67 0.31 -2.58
CA ASP A 20 -7.12 0.64 -1.22
C ASP A 20 -6.65 -0.41 -0.20
N ARG A 21 -6.72 -1.70 -0.57
CA ARG A 21 -6.20 -2.80 0.25
C ARG A 21 -4.69 -2.70 0.46
N ILE A 22 -3.94 -2.41 -0.60
CA ILE A 22 -2.47 -2.23 -0.53
C ILE A 22 -2.14 -1.03 0.37
N LEU A 23 -2.85 0.09 0.19
CA LEU A 23 -2.67 1.29 1.03
C LEU A 23 -2.95 1.02 2.50
N ARG A 24 -4.04 0.30 2.79
CA ARG A 24 -4.40 -0.11 4.16
C ARG A 24 -3.30 -0.98 4.77
N LYS A 25 -2.82 -1.98 4.02
CA LYS A 25 -1.77 -2.90 4.49
C LYS A 25 -0.42 -2.21 4.69
N ALA A 26 -0.02 -1.34 3.77
CA ALA A 26 1.22 -0.56 3.89
C ALA A 26 1.19 0.34 5.13
N PHE A 27 0.03 0.94 5.41
CA PHE A 27 -0.17 1.76 6.60
C PHE A 27 -0.11 0.94 7.89
N GLU A 28 -0.69 -0.26 7.91
CA GLU A 28 -0.58 -1.20 9.04
C GLU A 28 0.89 -1.58 9.29
N LEU A 29 1.62 -1.97 8.25
CA LEU A 29 3.05 -2.31 8.33
C LEU A 29 3.89 -1.14 8.86
N TRP A 30 3.64 0.07 8.38
CA TRP A 30 4.32 1.28 8.84
C TRP A 30 4.05 1.57 10.32
N GLN A 31 2.81 1.36 10.80
CA GLN A 31 2.48 1.49 12.22
C GLN A 31 3.15 0.42 13.07
N GLU A 32 3.14 -0.85 12.64
CA GLU A 32 3.77 -1.96 13.36
C GLU A 32 5.29 -1.78 13.49
N ARG A 33 5.92 -1.15 12.50
CA ARG A 33 7.35 -0.80 12.51
C ARG A 33 7.67 0.41 13.39
N GLY A 34 6.65 1.06 13.96
CA GLY A 34 6.80 2.18 14.87
C GLY A 34 7.03 3.51 14.17
N TYR A 35 6.34 3.74 13.05
CA TYR A 35 6.36 5.03 12.32
C TYR A 35 7.75 5.41 11.83
N ARG A 36 8.53 4.42 11.39
CA ARG A 36 9.91 4.66 10.95
C ARG A 36 9.92 5.18 9.52
N ASP A 37 10.35 6.41 9.35
CA ASP A 37 10.47 7.06 8.05
C ASP A 37 11.59 6.40 7.22
N GLY A 38 11.41 6.34 5.89
CA GLY A 38 12.44 5.84 4.96
C GLY A 38 12.25 4.40 4.48
N HIS A 39 11.22 3.71 4.99
CA HIS A 39 10.80 2.39 4.49
C HIS A 39 9.48 2.46 3.70
N ASP A 40 8.98 3.66 3.39
CA ASP A 40 7.67 3.85 2.73
C ASP A 40 7.50 3.04 1.44
N LEU A 41 8.58 2.91 0.65
CA LEU A 41 8.57 2.10 -0.57
C LEU A 41 8.60 0.60 -0.27
N GLU A 42 9.38 0.17 0.72
CA GLU A 42 9.43 -1.23 1.15
C GLU A 42 8.09 -1.66 1.75
N ASP A 43 7.50 -0.86 2.64
CA ASP A 43 6.20 -1.13 3.26
C ASP A 43 5.08 -1.19 2.21
N TRP A 44 5.19 -0.39 1.13
CA TRP A 44 4.27 -0.46 0.00
C TRP A 44 4.44 -1.74 -0.84
N LEU A 45 5.67 -2.16 -1.14
CA LEU A 45 5.95 -3.38 -1.89
C LEU A 45 5.58 -4.64 -1.11
N ASP A 46 5.85 -4.64 0.19
CA ASP A 46 5.50 -5.74 1.11
C ASP A 46 3.97 -5.87 1.22
N ALA A 47 3.28 -4.74 1.35
CA ALA A 47 1.81 -4.70 1.30
C ALA A 47 1.24 -5.15 -0.05
N GLU A 48 1.87 -4.81 -1.16
CA GLU A 48 1.46 -5.28 -2.49
C GLU A 48 1.57 -6.80 -2.59
N ALA A 49 2.70 -7.37 -2.15
CA ALA A 49 2.92 -8.82 -2.14
C ALA A 49 1.89 -9.56 -1.27
N ILE A 50 1.63 -9.07 -0.05
CA ILE A 50 0.64 -9.64 0.87
C ILE A 50 -0.76 -9.61 0.24
N VAL A 51 -1.17 -8.47 -0.33
CA VAL A 51 -2.50 -8.35 -0.95
C VAL A 51 -2.63 -9.25 -2.18
N MET A 52 -1.57 -9.40 -2.98
CA MET A 52 -1.58 -10.32 -4.11
C MET A 52 -1.64 -11.79 -3.67
N GLU A 53 -0.93 -12.16 -2.61
CA GLU A 53 -0.98 -13.49 -2.00
C GLU A 53 -2.38 -13.80 -1.45
N GLU A 54 -2.96 -12.91 -0.65
CA GLU A 54 -4.32 -13.06 -0.11
C GLU A 54 -5.39 -13.21 -1.20
N ILE A 55 -5.23 -12.51 -2.34
CA ILE A 55 -6.14 -12.63 -3.49
C ILE A 55 -5.95 -13.96 -4.22
N HIS A 56 -4.71 -14.47 -4.27
CA HIS A 56 -4.41 -15.78 -4.84
C HIS A 56 -4.97 -16.90 -3.97
N GLU A 57 -4.77 -16.84 -2.65
CA GLU A 57 -5.27 -17.82 -1.69
C GLU A 57 -6.81 -17.81 -1.58
N ALA A 58 -7.46 -16.64 -1.64
CA ALA A 58 -8.92 -16.55 -1.64
C ALA A 58 -9.60 -17.19 -2.87
N ARG A 59 -8.81 -17.62 -3.87
CA ARG A 59 -9.27 -18.26 -5.10
C ARG A 59 -9.09 -19.79 -5.09
N GLU A 60 -8.39 -20.35 -4.11
CA GLU A 60 -8.18 -21.80 -3.91
C GLU A 60 -9.16 -22.37 -2.86
#